data_AF-A0A7R9WJU7-F1
#
_entry.id   AF-A0A7R9WJU7-F1
#
_cell.length_a   1.000
_cell.length_b   1.000
_cell.length_c   1.000
_cell.angle_alpha   90.00
_cell.angle_beta   90.00
_cell.angle_gamma   90.00
#
_symmetry.space_group_name_H-M   'P 1'
#
loop_
_entity.id
_entity.type
_entity.pdbx_description
1 polymer ?
#
loop_
_entity_poly.entity_id
_entity_poly.type
_entity_poly.pdbx_seq_one_letter_code
_entity_poly.pdbx_strand_id
1 'polypeptide(L)'
;MDAAKFVYERCQELRVPTLTLARWAAYGCPVSNVIFDELCKTAHMVATNARSVSMASINHLWTKVNLPLADPRREKLPPRCNRAWFCKTFFGTEDVEVEGNSIWSLVTKMNMYDPFTMMCCVPELRDELFDYETKEVNGVKHKLIGASETNTGIKDAPALCEKLSSLLQLSLKSALQNHEL
;
A
#
# COMPACT_ATOMS: atom_id res chain seq x y z
N MET A 1 13.17 -0.86 -17.70
CA MET A 1 12.92 0.55 -17.31
C MET A 1 12.49 1.39 -18.51
N ASP A 2 12.78 0.97 -19.74
CA ASP A 2 12.53 1.76 -20.95
C ASP A 2 11.06 2.11 -21.19
N ALA A 3 10.13 1.20 -20.88
CA ALA A 3 8.70 1.48 -21.00
C ALA A 3 8.22 2.62 -20.09
N ALA A 4 8.71 2.68 -18.84
CA ALA A 4 8.35 3.75 -17.92
C ALA A 4 8.90 5.09 -18.40
N LYS A 5 10.18 5.11 -18.84
CA LYS A 5 10.79 6.30 -19.43
C LYS A 5 9.98 6.80 -20.64
N PHE A 6 9.66 5.90 -21.57
CA PHE A 6 8.86 6.22 -22.74
C PHE A 6 7.50 6.82 -22.39
N VAL A 7 6.76 6.24 -21.42
CA VAL A 7 5.45 6.76 -21.01
C VAL A 7 5.56 8.19 -20.47
N TYR A 8 6.51 8.44 -19.57
CA TYR A 8 6.69 9.78 -19.01
C TYR A 8 7.12 10.80 -20.08
N GLU A 9 8.06 10.45 -20.96
CA GLU A 9 8.50 11.30 -22.07
C GLU A 9 7.33 11.61 -23.00
N ARG A 10 6.56 10.60 -23.43
CA ARG A 10 5.41 10.80 -24.32
C ARG A 10 4.30 11.63 -23.67
N CYS A 11 4.02 11.45 -22.38
CA CYS A 11 3.07 12.31 -21.68
C CYS A 11 3.54 13.78 -21.68
N GLN A 12 4.83 14.04 -21.44
CA GLN A 12 5.38 15.40 -21.45
C GLN A 12 5.37 16.03 -22.85
N GLU A 13 5.72 15.27 -23.89
CA GLU A 13 5.69 15.72 -25.30
C GLU A 13 4.26 16.01 -25.77
N LEU A 14 3.31 15.15 -25.41
CA LEU A 14 1.89 15.27 -25.76
C LEU A 14 1.12 16.21 -24.82
N ARG A 15 1.81 16.85 -23.86
CA ARG A 15 1.20 17.77 -22.89
C ARG A 15 0.09 17.14 -22.06
N VAL A 16 0.21 15.84 -21.76
CA VAL A 16 -0.70 15.10 -20.89
C VAL A 16 -0.21 15.23 -19.44
N PRO A 17 -1.01 15.83 -18.54
CA PRO A 17 -0.68 15.90 -17.12
C PRO A 17 -0.55 14.50 -16.51
N THR A 18 0.44 14.31 -15.64
CA THR A 18 0.62 13.07 -14.90
C THR A 18 0.59 13.31 -13.40
N LEU A 19 0.21 12.28 -12.66
CA LEU A 19 0.35 12.21 -11.21
C LEU A 19 1.16 10.97 -10.87
N THR A 20 2.18 11.15 -10.05
CA THR A 20 3.05 10.07 -9.56
C THR A 20 2.86 9.93 -8.06
N LEU A 21 2.48 8.73 -7.61
CA LEU A 21 2.49 8.36 -6.19
C LEU A 21 3.75 7.55 -5.91
N ALA A 22 4.67 8.14 -5.15
CA ALA A 22 5.89 7.47 -4.74
C ALA A 22 5.68 6.67 -3.45
N ARG A 23 6.61 5.74 -3.17
CA ARG A 23 6.52 4.81 -2.03
C ARG A 23 6.29 5.49 -0.68
N TRP A 24 6.79 6.71 -0.51
CA TRP A 24 6.74 7.45 0.75
C TRP A 24 5.30 7.83 1.14
N ALA A 25 4.40 7.96 0.16
CA ALA A 25 2.98 8.17 0.44
C ALA A 25 2.38 6.99 1.21
N ALA A 26 2.64 5.76 0.76
CA ALA A 26 2.15 4.57 1.45
C ALA A 26 2.78 4.41 2.84
N TYR A 27 4.06 4.81 3.01
CA TYR A 27 4.72 4.82 4.32
C TYR A 27 4.15 5.88 5.27
N GLY A 28 3.46 6.89 4.75
CA GLY A 28 2.77 7.92 5.54
C GLY A 28 1.40 7.49 6.10
N CYS A 29 0.73 6.50 5.51
CA CYS A 29 -0.51 5.87 6.04
C CYS A 29 -0.41 4.34 5.91
N PRO A 30 0.49 3.67 6.65
CA PRO A 30 0.45 2.23 6.70
C PRO A 30 -0.87 1.79 7.37
N VAL A 31 -1.57 0.84 6.76
CA VAL A 31 -2.82 0.29 7.30
C VAL A 31 -2.54 -0.91 8.20
N SER A 32 -3.37 -1.10 9.23
CA SER A 32 -3.33 -2.30 10.05
C SER A 32 -3.95 -3.51 9.34
N ASN A 33 -3.54 -4.73 9.71
CA ASN A 33 -4.14 -5.97 9.24
C ASN A 33 -5.66 -6.04 9.49
N VAL A 34 -6.13 -5.33 10.52
CA VAL A 34 -7.54 -5.20 10.92
C VAL A 34 -8.43 -4.82 9.74
N ILE A 35 -7.95 -4.00 8.79
CA ILE A 35 -8.75 -3.63 7.61
C ILE A 35 -9.21 -4.88 6.83
N PHE A 36 -8.34 -5.87 6.65
CA PHE A 36 -8.68 -7.09 5.93
C PHE A 36 -9.62 -7.99 6.74
N ASP A 37 -9.45 -8.05 8.06
CA ASP A 37 -10.37 -8.76 8.96
C ASP A 37 -11.78 -8.14 8.91
N GLU A 38 -11.88 -6.81 8.91
CA GLU A 38 -13.15 -6.09 8.76
C GLU A 38 -13.79 -6.31 7.38
N LEU A 39 -13.00 -6.28 6.30
CA LEU A 39 -13.52 -6.56 4.96
C LEU A 39 -14.10 -7.97 4.87
N CYS A 40 -13.51 -8.97 5.54
CA CYS A 40 -14.04 -10.33 5.56
C CYS A 40 -15.43 -10.45 6.21
N LYS A 41 -15.83 -9.50 7.07
CA LYS A 41 -17.20 -9.47 7.63
C LYS A 41 -18.28 -9.21 6.57
N THR A 42 -17.90 -8.74 5.38
CA THR A 42 -18.82 -8.64 4.24
C THR A 42 -19.19 -10.00 3.64
N ALA A 43 -18.47 -11.08 4.00
CA ALA A 43 -18.58 -12.41 3.39
C ALA A 43 -18.34 -12.45 1.87
N HIS A 44 -17.82 -11.37 1.27
CA HIS A 44 -17.50 -11.33 -0.15
C HIS A 44 -16.23 -12.15 -0.46
N MET A 45 -16.26 -12.99 -1.50
CA MET A 45 -15.16 -13.90 -1.85
C MET A 45 -13.81 -13.17 -2.06
N VAL A 46 -13.84 -11.99 -2.70
CA VAL A 46 -12.65 -11.15 -2.90
C VAL A 46 -12.05 -10.68 -1.57
N ALA A 47 -12.88 -10.33 -0.57
CA ALA A 47 -12.38 -9.94 0.75
C ALA A 47 -11.63 -11.09 1.42
N THR A 48 -12.26 -12.29 1.43
CA THR A 48 -11.66 -13.51 1.96
C THR A 48 -10.34 -13.86 1.27
N ASN A 49 -10.31 -13.76 -0.06
CA ASN A 49 -9.10 -14.02 -0.83
C ASN A 49 -8.00 -12.99 -0.53
N ALA A 50 -8.32 -11.70 -0.52
CA ALA A 50 -7.36 -10.64 -0.22
C ALA A 50 -6.74 -10.82 1.17
N ARG A 51 -7.55 -11.11 2.19
CA ARG A 51 -7.05 -11.43 3.54
C ARG A 51 -6.15 -12.66 3.54
N SER A 52 -6.57 -13.75 2.91
CA SER A 52 -5.82 -15.01 2.87
C SER A 52 -4.45 -14.85 2.21
N VAL A 53 -4.40 -14.21 1.03
CA VAL A 53 -3.17 -13.96 0.29
C VAL A 53 -2.24 -13.01 1.05
N SER A 54 -2.78 -11.94 1.64
CA SER A 54 -2.02 -11.01 2.49
C SER A 54 -1.39 -11.72 3.69
N MET A 55 -2.17 -12.54 4.40
CA MET A 55 -1.70 -13.32 5.54
C MET A 55 -0.64 -14.35 5.16
N ALA A 56 -0.86 -15.09 4.08
CA ALA A 56 0.12 -16.06 3.59
C ALA A 56 1.43 -15.37 3.18
N SER A 57 1.34 -14.24 2.47
CA SER A 57 2.51 -13.49 2.00
C SER A 57 3.36 -12.95 3.15
N ILE A 58 2.73 -12.38 4.18
CA ILE A 58 3.45 -11.80 5.31
C ILE A 58 4.08 -12.88 6.20
N ASN A 59 3.39 -14.01 6.44
CA ASN A 59 3.95 -15.17 7.12
C ASN A 59 5.12 -15.79 6.35
N HIS A 60 5.02 -15.87 5.03
CA HIS A 60 6.10 -16.38 4.20
C HIS A 60 7.34 -15.49 4.26
N LEU A 61 7.17 -14.16 4.22
CA LEU A 61 8.28 -13.23 4.43
C LEU A 61 8.87 -13.34 5.83
N TRP A 62 8.04 -13.54 6.86
CA TRP A 62 8.49 -13.78 8.23
C TRP A 62 9.40 -15.01 8.34
N THR A 63 9.04 -16.12 7.71
CA THR A 63 9.91 -17.30 7.65
C THR A 63 11.28 -16.94 7.04
N LYS A 64 11.30 -16.21 5.92
CA LYS A 64 12.53 -15.85 5.22
C LYS A 64 13.45 -14.95 6.03
N VAL A 65 12.91 -13.94 6.72
CA VAL A 65 13.74 -12.98 7.48
C VAL A 65 14.43 -13.59 8.70
N ASN A 66 13.91 -14.71 9.21
CA ASN A 66 14.46 -15.46 10.34
C ASN A 66 15.52 -16.50 9.92
N LEU A 67 15.73 -16.73 8.63
CA LEU A 67 16.77 -17.62 8.13
C LEU A 67 18.16 -16.94 8.11
N PRO A 68 19.26 -17.71 8.26
CA PRO A 68 20.62 -17.21 8.08
C PRO A 68 20.82 -16.55 6.72
N LEU A 69 21.66 -15.51 6.63
CA LEU A 69 21.85 -14.73 5.40
C LEU A 69 22.23 -15.54 4.16
N ALA A 70 22.99 -16.62 4.33
CA ALA A 70 23.45 -17.50 3.25
C ALA A 70 22.43 -18.62 2.91
N ASP A 71 21.30 -18.71 3.61
CA ASP A 71 20.31 -19.75 3.37
C ASP A 71 19.60 -19.54 2.02
N PRO A 72 19.65 -20.52 1.09
CA PRO A 72 19.06 -20.38 -0.24
C PRO A 72 17.54 -20.14 -0.21
N ARG A 73 16.85 -20.51 0.88
CA ARG A 73 15.40 -20.28 1.05
C ARG A 73 15.06 -18.81 1.32
N ARG A 74 16.05 -17.94 1.57
CA ARG A 74 15.87 -16.49 1.55
C ARG A 74 15.63 -15.95 0.13
N GLU A 75 15.95 -16.73 -0.89
CA GLU A 75 15.78 -16.36 -2.30
C GLU A 75 16.41 -15.00 -2.63
N LYS A 76 15.61 -14.04 -3.15
CA LYS A 76 16.05 -12.70 -3.56
C LYS A 76 15.98 -11.68 -2.42
N LEU A 77 15.74 -12.10 -1.18
CA LEU A 77 15.60 -11.20 -0.04
C LEU A 77 16.94 -10.53 0.29
N PRO A 78 17.05 -9.19 0.20
CA PRO A 78 18.31 -8.51 0.45
C PRO A 78 18.84 -8.75 1.88
N PRO A 79 20.17 -8.69 2.11
CA PRO A 79 20.75 -8.87 3.45
C PRO A 79 20.21 -7.90 4.50
N ARG A 80 19.88 -6.66 4.11
CA ARG A 80 19.26 -5.65 4.99
C ARG A 80 17.86 -6.04 5.48
N CYS A 81 17.18 -6.96 4.82
CA CYS A 81 15.85 -7.42 5.18
C CYS A 81 15.95 -8.61 6.13
N ASN A 82 16.30 -8.33 7.38
CA ASN A 82 16.41 -9.31 8.47
C ASN A 82 15.23 -9.20 9.44
N ARG A 83 15.25 -9.98 10.53
CA ARG A 83 14.19 -9.98 11.55
C ARG A 83 13.94 -8.59 12.13
N ALA A 84 14.97 -7.88 12.55
CA ALA A 84 14.85 -6.53 13.12
C ALA A 84 14.22 -5.54 12.12
N TRP A 85 14.64 -5.60 10.84
CA TRP A 85 14.01 -4.82 9.78
C TRP A 85 12.52 -5.15 9.64
N PHE A 86 12.16 -6.44 9.69
CA PHE A 86 10.77 -6.87 9.57
C PHE A 86 9.92 -6.36 10.72
N CYS A 87 10.36 -6.56 11.97
CA CYS A 87 9.65 -6.09 13.16
C CYS A 87 9.44 -4.58 13.10
N LYS A 88 10.47 -3.81 12.73
CA LYS A 88 10.35 -2.36 12.60
C LYS A 88 9.38 -1.96 11.51
N THR A 89 9.38 -2.67 10.39
CA THR A 89 8.57 -2.36 9.20
C THR A 89 7.09 -2.70 9.40
N PHE A 90 6.78 -3.87 9.95
CA PHE A 90 5.42 -4.42 9.98
C PHE A 90 4.76 -4.39 11.36
N PHE A 91 5.54 -4.37 12.44
CA PHE A 91 5.04 -4.31 13.83
C PHE A 91 5.27 -2.94 14.47
N GLY A 92 6.30 -2.21 14.04
CA GLY A 92 6.72 -0.95 14.64
C GLY A 92 7.61 -1.10 15.87
N THR A 93 8.17 -2.30 16.11
CA THR A 93 9.05 -2.61 17.25
C THR A 93 10.41 -3.15 16.78
N GLU A 94 11.39 -3.19 17.67
CA GLU A 94 12.71 -3.79 17.37
C GLU A 94 12.62 -5.33 17.24
N ASP A 95 11.80 -5.96 18.09
CA ASP A 95 11.54 -7.40 18.09
C ASP A 95 10.13 -7.70 18.62
N VAL A 96 9.69 -8.95 18.48
CA VAL A 96 8.44 -9.47 19.04
C VAL A 96 8.54 -10.96 19.34
N GLU A 97 7.95 -11.40 20.44
CA GLU A 97 7.73 -12.82 20.69
C GLU A 97 6.52 -13.30 19.87
N VAL A 98 6.68 -14.41 19.16
CA VAL A 98 5.63 -14.97 18.32
C VAL A 98 5.14 -16.26 18.94
N GLU A 99 3.87 -16.25 19.34
CA GLU A 99 3.17 -17.46 19.78
C GLU A 99 2.45 -18.11 18.59
N GLY A 100 2.65 -19.41 18.40
CA GLY A 100 2.00 -20.18 17.35
C GLY A 100 2.59 -19.97 15.94
N ASN A 101 1.79 -20.31 14.92
CA ASN A 101 2.25 -20.46 13.53
C ASN A 101 2.03 -19.23 12.63
N SER A 102 1.39 -18.17 13.13
CA SER A 102 1.04 -16.99 12.33
C SER A 102 1.34 -15.70 13.08
N ILE A 103 1.97 -14.76 12.39
CA ILE A 103 2.23 -13.40 12.90
C ILE A 103 1.11 -12.42 12.58
N TRP A 104 0.01 -12.87 11.94
CA TRP A 104 -1.00 -11.98 11.37
C TRP A 104 -1.54 -10.96 12.38
N SER A 105 -1.88 -11.40 13.60
CA SER A 105 -2.43 -10.55 14.66
C SER A 105 -1.46 -9.48 15.17
N LEU A 106 -0.17 -9.62 14.88
CA LEU A 106 0.88 -8.66 15.29
C LEU A 106 1.11 -7.58 14.23
N VAL A 107 0.64 -7.78 12.99
CA VAL A 107 0.90 -6.87 11.86
C VAL A 107 0.08 -5.59 12.01
N THR A 108 0.76 -4.47 12.27
CA THR A 108 0.13 -3.15 12.44
C THR A 108 0.37 -2.23 11.24
N LYS A 109 1.31 -2.58 10.35
CA LYS A 109 1.72 -1.72 9.23
C LYS A 109 1.79 -2.50 7.91
N MET A 110 0.91 -2.17 7.00
CA MET A 110 0.86 -2.67 5.63
C MET A 110 0.71 -1.50 4.66
N ASN A 111 1.45 -1.49 3.56
CA ASN A 111 1.46 -0.37 2.63
C ASN A 111 0.47 -0.59 1.49
N MET A 112 -0.41 0.39 1.24
CA MET A 112 -1.44 0.35 0.19
C MET A 112 -1.08 1.27 -0.97
N TYR A 113 -0.25 0.80 -1.91
CA TYR A 113 0.20 1.63 -3.05
C TYR A 113 -0.91 1.88 -4.08
N ASP A 114 -1.47 0.80 -4.62
CA ASP A 114 -2.44 0.89 -5.72
C ASP A 114 -3.79 1.47 -5.26
N PRO A 115 -4.33 1.13 -4.06
CA PRO A 115 -5.55 1.76 -3.58
C PRO A 115 -5.40 3.28 -3.43
N PHE A 116 -4.28 3.77 -2.88
CA PHE A 116 -4.03 5.22 -2.78
C PHE A 116 -3.86 5.85 -4.16
N THR A 117 -3.22 5.15 -5.11
CA THR A 117 -3.09 5.62 -6.50
C THR A 117 -4.47 5.79 -7.15
N MET A 118 -5.38 4.81 -6.95
CA MET A 118 -6.76 4.90 -7.44
C MET A 118 -7.54 6.05 -6.82
N MET A 119 -7.37 6.32 -5.53
CA MET A 119 -7.99 7.48 -4.87
C MET A 119 -7.45 8.80 -5.46
N CYS A 120 -6.18 8.86 -5.81
CA CYS A 120 -5.57 10.04 -6.44
C CYS A 120 -6.10 10.34 -7.86
N CYS A 121 -6.69 9.35 -8.53
CA CYS A 121 -7.33 9.51 -9.83
C CYS A 121 -8.65 10.30 -9.76
N VAL A 122 -9.29 10.37 -8.58
CA VAL A 122 -10.48 11.18 -8.35
C VAL A 122 -10.04 12.55 -7.81
N PRO A 123 -10.22 13.66 -8.56
CA PRO A 123 -9.71 14.97 -8.16
C PRO A 123 -10.13 15.41 -6.76
N GLU A 124 -11.39 15.19 -6.41
CA GLU A 124 -11.97 15.59 -5.13
C GLU A 124 -11.31 14.82 -3.97
N LEU A 125 -11.18 13.49 -4.09
CA LEU A 125 -10.50 12.67 -3.07
C LEU A 125 -9.01 12.99 -2.99
N ARG A 126 -8.37 13.23 -4.14
CA ARG A 126 -6.96 13.61 -4.19
C ARG A 126 -6.73 14.90 -3.42
N ASP A 127 -7.48 15.94 -3.76
CA ASP A 127 -7.26 17.28 -3.22
C ASP A 127 -7.75 17.37 -1.75
N GLU A 128 -8.69 16.51 -1.32
CA GLU A 128 -9.08 16.32 0.08
C GLU A 128 -7.99 15.63 0.92
N LEU A 129 -7.41 14.52 0.44
CA LEU A 129 -6.62 13.60 1.27
C LEU A 129 -5.10 13.69 1.08
N PHE A 130 -4.64 14.32 -0.01
CA PHE A 130 -3.23 14.33 -0.38
C PHE A 130 -2.70 15.74 -0.67
N ASP A 131 -1.45 15.97 -0.28
CA ASP A 131 -0.62 17.07 -0.75
C ASP A 131 0.32 16.57 -1.85
N TYR A 132 0.65 17.46 -2.79
CA TYR A 132 1.55 17.16 -3.90
C TYR A 132 2.47 18.32 -4.22
N GLU A 133 3.68 17.97 -4.63
CA GLU A 133 4.55 18.89 -5.36
C GLU A 133 4.11 18.97 -6.82
N THR A 134 4.23 20.15 -7.41
CA THR A 134 4.04 20.34 -8.85
C THR A 134 5.38 20.56 -9.52
N LYS A 135 5.61 19.86 -10.64
CA LYS A 135 6.72 20.11 -11.56
C LYS A 135 6.14 20.49 -12.91
N GLU A 136 6.60 21.60 -13.47
CA GLU A 136 6.15 22.06 -14.78
C GLU A 136 7.16 21.65 -15.86
N VAL A 137 6.67 20.98 -16.91
CA VAL A 137 7.48 20.57 -18.07
C VAL A 137 6.68 20.95 -19.32
N ASN A 138 7.32 21.69 -20.24
CA ASN A 138 6.68 22.15 -21.48
C ASN A 138 5.33 22.87 -21.28
N GLY A 139 5.17 23.61 -20.18
CA GLY A 139 3.94 24.33 -19.83
C GLY A 139 2.83 23.47 -19.23
N VAL A 140 3.10 22.19 -18.92
CA VAL A 140 2.15 21.26 -18.27
C VAL A 140 2.60 20.93 -16.86
N LYS A 141 1.65 20.96 -15.93
CA LYS A 141 1.87 20.66 -14.51
C LYS A 141 1.72 19.16 -14.26
N HIS A 142 2.78 18.55 -13.73
CA HIS A 142 2.83 17.16 -13.27
C HIS A 142 2.88 17.15 -11.74
N LYS A 143 2.13 16.23 -11.12
CA LYS A 143 2.00 16.13 -9.66
C LYS A 143 2.84 14.97 -9.12
N LEU A 144 3.49 15.18 -7.97
CA LEU A 144 4.23 14.16 -7.23
C LEU A 144 3.73 14.12 -5.78
N ILE A 145 3.22 12.98 -5.35
CA ILE A 145 2.83 12.69 -3.96
C ILE A 145 3.90 11.77 -3.36
N GLY A 146 4.33 12.07 -2.13
CA GLY A 146 5.36 11.28 -1.45
C GLY A 146 6.77 11.57 -1.96
N ALA A 147 7.15 12.83 -2.10
CA ALA A 147 8.47 13.21 -2.62
C ALA A 147 9.62 12.69 -1.75
N SER A 148 9.42 12.54 -0.44
CA SER A 148 10.43 12.03 0.49
C SER A 148 9.80 11.41 1.75
N GLU A 149 10.63 10.83 2.62
CA GLU A 149 10.19 10.30 3.91
C GLU A 149 9.56 11.37 4.82
N THR A 150 10.07 12.60 4.78
CA THR A 150 9.54 13.74 5.54
C THR A 150 8.42 14.49 4.82
N ASN A 151 8.24 14.24 3.52
CA ASN A 151 7.15 14.78 2.71
C ASN A 151 6.40 13.63 2.04
N THR A 152 5.58 12.94 2.83
CA THR A 152 4.79 11.79 2.38
C THR A 152 3.61 12.21 1.49
N GLY A 153 3.19 13.47 1.57
CA GLY A 153 2.01 13.96 0.85
C GLY A 153 0.68 13.43 1.40
N ILE A 154 0.67 12.81 2.59
CA ILE A 154 -0.55 12.41 3.29
C ILE A 154 -0.97 13.55 4.22
N LYS A 155 -2.17 14.10 4.03
CA LYS A 155 -2.69 15.20 4.86
C LYS A 155 -3.13 14.74 6.24
N ASP A 156 -3.93 13.68 6.25
CA ASP A 156 -4.52 13.09 7.45
C ASP A 156 -4.56 11.56 7.26
N ALA A 157 -3.65 10.85 7.93
CA ALA A 157 -3.55 9.41 7.79
C ALA A 157 -4.79 8.69 8.35
N PRO A 158 -5.27 8.95 9.59
CA PRO A 158 -6.54 8.40 10.06
C PRO A 158 -7.71 8.57 9.07
N ALA A 159 -7.93 9.79 8.56
CA ALA A 159 -9.03 10.06 7.63
C ALA A 159 -8.88 9.33 6.30
N LEU A 160 -7.66 9.28 5.72
CA LEU A 160 -7.38 8.52 4.50
C LEU A 160 -7.65 7.02 4.69
N CYS A 161 -7.13 6.46 5.78
CA CYS A 161 -7.25 5.05 6.08
C CYS A 161 -8.73 4.67 6.41
N GLU A 162 -9.51 5.55 7.07
CA GLU A 162 -10.97 5.40 7.25
C GLU A 162 -11.75 5.46 5.93
N LYS A 163 -11.42 6.44 5.07
CA LYS A 163 -12.06 6.59 3.76
C LYS A 163 -11.83 5.37 2.87
N LEU A 164 -10.60 4.87 2.84
CA LEU A 164 -10.25 3.65 2.10
C LEU A 164 -11.07 2.46 2.59
N SER A 165 -11.11 2.22 3.91
CA SER A 165 -11.88 1.13 4.50
C SER A 165 -13.37 1.23 4.15
N SER A 166 -13.94 2.42 4.27
CA SER A 166 -15.35 2.68 3.97
C SER A 166 -15.71 2.42 2.51
N LEU A 167 -14.88 2.89 1.57
CA LEU A 167 -15.09 2.68 0.14
C LEU A 167 -15.01 1.20 -0.23
N LEU A 168 -14.02 0.47 0.31
CA LEU A 168 -13.88 -0.96 0.08
C LEU A 168 -15.08 -1.73 0.65
N GLN A 169 -15.46 -1.47 1.91
CA GLN A 169 -16.61 -2.14 2.53
C GLN A 169 -17.90 -1.88 1.76
N LEU A 170 -18.14 -0.63 1.34
CA LEU A 170 -19.32 -0.27 0.56
C LEU A 170 -19.35 -1.03 -0.76
N SER A 171 -18.24 -1.01 -1.52
CA SER A 171 -18.16 -1.70 -2.82
C SER A 171 -18.45 -3.20 -2.72
N LEU A 172 -17.91 -3.87 -1.69
CA LEU A 172 -18.07 -5.31 -1.50
C LEU A 172 -19.49 -5.65 -1.05
N LYS A 173 -20.10 -4.83 -0.19
CA LYS A 173 -21.50 -5.00 0.23
C LYS A 173 -22.46 -4.76 -0.95
N SER A 174 -22.26 -3.69 -1.72
CA SER A 174 -23.08 -3.39 -2.90
C SER A 174 -22.99 -4.48 -3.96
N ALA A 175 -21.81 -5.06 -4.16
CA ALA A 175 -21.63 -6.17 -5.11
C ALA A 175 -22.45 -7.42 -4.74
N LEU A 176 -22.70 -7.67 -3.45
CA LEU A 176 -23.55 -8.78 -3.00
C LEU A 176 -25.05 -8.46 -3.08
N GLN A 177 -25.43 -7.19 -3.04
CA GLN A 177 -26.83 -6.77 -3.08
C GLN A 177 -27.38 -6.72 -4.51
N ASN A 178 -26.51 -6.50 -5.50
CA ASN A 178 -26.89 -6.48 -6.92
C ASN A 178 -27.01 -7.92 -7.45
N HIS A 179 -28.07 -8.61 -7.06
CA HIS A 179 -28.42 -9.96 -7.54
C HIS A 179 -29.19 -9.99 -8.88
N GLU A 180 -29.33 -8.85 -9.56
CA GLU A 180 -29.99 -8.78 -10.87
C GLU A 180 -29.01 -8.42 -11.98
N LEU A 181 -28.45 -9.46 -12.62
CA LEU A 181 -27.98 -9.45 -14.00
C LEU A 181 -28.39 -10.75 -14.68
#